data_AF-A0A093XAL3-F1
#
_entry.id   AF-A0A093XAL3-F1
#
_cell.length_a   1.000
_cell.length_b   1.000
_cell.length_c   1.000
_cell.angle_alpha   90.00
_cell.angle_beta   90.00
_cell.angle_gamma   90.00
#
_symmetry.space_group_name_H-M   'P 1'
#
loop_
_entity.id
_entity.type
_entity.pdbx_description
1 polymer ?
#
loop_
_entity_poly.entity_id
_entity_poly.type
_entity_poly.pdbx_seq_one_letter_code
_entity_poly.pdbx_strand_id
1 'polypeptide(L)'
;EMVTGEKYELVWPGGEIKLWEWGGKEELPSGKVGVKYPYILVPPARVTLEVEENEEVRWTFRPPLEPSARIPGAPVLTASMECGTTVALGGSIHIKRRVVYEAPPGSPAITLHSFWMSGGTMLYHRRGGKWREVPFDGCCWGIWDDPDMEVNVSQHECFTSLEAGEAWTLEYNMDPTDVGEIPRGVAVGDVFPYRYLGTEMDWWDWGGKKEHAETTVKLPSFISGRVVDPWDNNGRPKLVIPASDAVEFTIV
;
A
#
# COMPACT_ATOMS: atom_id res chain seq x y z
N GLU A 1 -1.87 -15.12 -24.05
CA GLU A 1 -1.18 -13.82 -24.18
C GLU A 1 -1.89 -13.00 -25.24
N MET A 2 -2.08 -11.70 -24.99
CA MET A 2 -2.55 -10.76 -26.00
C MET A 2 -1.38 -10.34 -26.91
N VAL A 3 -1.66 -10.03 -28.17
CA VAL A 3 -0.71 -9.72 -29.23
C VAL A 3 -0.84 -8.25 -29.59
N THR A 4 0.30 -7.55 -29.65
CA THR A 4 0.37 -6.15 -30.04
C THR A 4 -0.21 -5.92 -31.44
N GLY A 5 -1.03 -4.87 -31.59
CA GLY A 5 -1.71 -4.50 -32.84
C GLY A 5 -2.95 -5.33 -33.14
N GLU A 6 -3.24 -6.38 -32.37
CA GLU A 6 -4.47 -7.14 -32.49
C GLU A 6 -5.61 -6.48 -31.70
N LYS A 7 -6.83 -6.69 -32.20
CA LYS A 7 -8.06 -6.20 -31.58
C LYS A 7 -8.73 -7.32 -30.80
N TYR A 8 -9.05 -7.03 -29.55
CA TYR A 8 -9.74 -7.92 -28.63
C TYR A 8 -11.11 -7.35 -28.30
N GLU A 9 -12.12 -8.22 -28.18
CA GLU A 9 -13.44 -7.83 -27.70
C GLU A 9 -13.61 -8.27 -26.24
N LEU A 10 -13.88 -7.30 -25.37
CA LEU A 10 -14.39 -7.56 -24.04
C LEU A 10 -15.92 -7.58 -24.12
N VAL A 11 -16.51 -8.72 -23.78
CA VAL A 11 -17.95 -8.94 -23.86
C VAL A 11 -18.53 -9.14 -22.47
N TRP A 12 -19.41 -8.23 -22.06
CA TRP A 12 -20.30 -8.42 -20.93
C TRP A 12 -21.66 -8.91 -21.45
N PRO A 13 -22.10 -10.13 -21.08
CA PRO A 13 -23.33 -10.71 -21.63
C PRO A 13 -24.61 -10.06 -21.10
N GLY A 14 -24.52 -9.11 -20.17
CA GLY A 14 -25.65 -8.60 -19.41
C GLY A 14 -25.85 -9.39 -18.13
N GLY A 15 -26.74 -8.90 -17.26
CA GLY A 15 -27.03 -9.55 -15.99
C GLY A 15 -28.37 -9.12 -15.40
N GLU A 16 -28.84 -9.88 -14.42
CA GLU A 16 -30.05 -9.57 -13.67
C GLU A 16 -29.68 -9.21 -12.23
N ILE A 17 -30.14 -8.05 -11.75
CA ILE A 17 -30.06 -7.68 -10.34
C ILE A 17 -31.41 -8.00 -9.70
N LYS A 18 -31.39 -9.01 -8.84
CA LYS A 18 -32.58 -9.54 -8.15
C LYS A 18 -32.83 -8.86 -6.80
N LEU A 19 -31.78 -8.36 -6.18
CA LEU A 19 -31.81 -7.72 -4.86
C LEU A 19 -31.83 -6.20 -5.07
N TRP A 20 -33.01 -5.58 -4.98
CA TRP A 20 -33.15 -4.13 -5.09
C TRP A 20 -34.40 -3.63 -4.36
N GLU A 21 -34.41 -2.36 -3.95
CA GLU A 21 -35.55 -1.70 -3.33
C GLU A 21 -35.59 -0.22 -3.75
N TRP A 22 -36.77 0.41 -3.73
CA TRP A 22 -36.89 1.85 -3.98
C TRP A 22 -36.56 2.64 -2.71
N GLY A 23 -35.88 3.78 -2.86
CA GLY A 23 -35.61 4.71 -1.76
C GLY A 23 -34.14 4.85 -1.40
N GLY A 24 -33.86 5.73 -0.44
CA GLY A 24 -32.53 5.93 0.13
C GLY A 24 -32.15 4.83 1.13
N LYS A 25 -30.85 4.67 1.42
CA LYS A 25 -30.33 3.68 2.39
C LYS A 25 -31.00 3.82 3.77
N GLU A 26 -31.35 5.04 4.18
CA GLU A 26 -32.01 5.37 5.46
C GLU A 26 -33.46 4.87 5.54
N GLU A 27 -34.10 4.59 4.41
CA GLU A 27 -35.51 4.19 4.33
C GLU A 27 -35.69 2.66 4.39
N LEU A 28 -34.59 1.89 4.36
CA LEU A 28 -34.61 0.43 4.36
C LEU A 28 -34.75 -0.14 5.79
N PRO A 29 -35.85 -0.83 6.12
CA PRO A 29 -35.99 -1.47 7.43
C PRO A 29 -34.91 -2.54 7.58
N SER A 30 -34.05 -2.41 8.59
CA SER A 30 -32.95 -3.33 8.92
C SER A 30 -31.74 -3.40 7.97
N GLY A 31 -31.62 -2.49 6.99
CA GLY A 31 -30.45 -2.42 6.10
C GLY A 31 -30.28 -3.62 5.15
N LYS A 32 -31.32 -4.46 5.00
CA LYS A 32 -31.31 -5.63 4.14
C LYS A 32 -32.17 -5.40 2.90
N VAL A 33 -31.59 -5.66 1.74
CA VAL A 33 -32.29 -5.62 0.45
C VAL A 33 -32.86 -7.02 0.16
N GLY A 34 -34.16 -7.09 -0.12
CA GLY A 34 -34.85 -8.34 -0.47
C GLY A 34 -34.84 -8.63 -1.97
N VAL A 35 -35.21 -9.86 -2.35
CA VAL A 35 -35.44 -10.19 -3.77
C VAL A 35 -36.73 -9.52 -4.24
N LYS A 36 -36.69 -8.72 -5.30
CA LYS A 36 -37.86 -8.00 -5.84
C LYS A 36 -38.09 -8.24 -7.32
N TYR A 37 -39.37 -8.22 -7.68
CA TYR A 37 -39.83 -8.20 -9.08
C TYR A 37 -40.46 -6.85 -9.42
N PRO A 38 -40.26 -6.34 -10.65
CA PRO A 38 -39.45 -6.91 -11.74
C PRO A 38 -37.95 -6.89 -11.41
N TYR A 39 -37.16 -7.79 -11.99
CA TYR A 39 -35.70 -7.70 -11.88
C TYR A 39 -35.17 -6.51 -12.66
N ILE A 40 -34.11 -5.89 -12.15
CA ILE A 40 -33.38 -4.87 -12.91
C ILE A 40 -32.51 -5.61 -13.92
N LEU A 41 -32.72 -5.33 -15.20
CA LEU A 41 -31.92 -5.89 -16.29
C LEU A 41 -30.76 -4.94 -16.58
N VAL A 42 -29.53 -5.44 -16.43
CA VAL A 42 -28.32 -4.74 -16.85
C VAL A 42 -28.03 -5.17 -18.29
N PRO A 43 -28.06 -4.24 -19.26
CA PRO A 43 -27.89 -4.60 -20.66
C PRO A 43 -26.51 -5.19 -20.94
N PRO A 44 -26.38 -6.00 -22.00
CA PRO A 44 -25.08 -6.44 -22.49
C PRO A 44 -24.25 -5.25 -22.95
N ALA A 45 -22.94 -5.34 -22.79
CA ALA A 45 -21.99 -4.33 -23.23
C ALA A 45 -20.83 -5.00 -23.98
N ARG A 46 -20.29 -4.27 -24.95
CA ARG A 46 -19.16 -4.71 -25.77
C ARG A 46 -18.21 -3.55 -25.94
N VAL A 47 -16.92 -3.80 -25.75
CA VAL A 47 -15.87 -2.84 -26.07
C VAL A 47 -14.76 -3.55 -26.84
N THR A 48 -14.31 -2.92 -27.92
CA THR A 48 -13.15 -3.35 -28.67
C THR A 48 -11.94 -2.61 -28.14
N LEU A 49 -10.89 -3.34 -27.84
CA LEU A 49 -9.62 -2.85 -27.31
C LEU A 49 -8.54 -3.23 -28.30
N GLU A 50 -7.66 -2.29 -28.62
CA GLU A 50 -6.44 -2.58 -29.40
C GLU A 50 -5.26 -2.60 -28.43
N VAL A 51 -4.44 -3.64 -28.53
CA VAL A 51 -3.30 -3.80 -27.64
C VAL A 51 -2.12 -3.06 -28.24
N GLU A 52 -1.82 -1.89 -27.69
CA GLU A 52 -0.63 -1.14 -28.06
C GLU A 52 0.60 -1.67 -27.30
N GLU A 53 1.77 -1.61 -27.93
CA GLU A 53 3.02 -1.86 -27.21
C GLU A 53 3.25 -0.68 -26.27
N ASN A 54 3.13 -0.90 -24.96
CA ASN A 54 3.56 0.12 -24.00
C ASN A 54 5.02 0.46 -24.28
N GLU A 55 5.31 1.75 -24.41
CA GLU A 55 6.68 2.24 -24.54
C GLU A 55 7.56 1.59 -23.46
N GLU A 56 8.77 1.17 -23.83
CA GLU A 56 9.78 0.75 -22.86
C GLU A 56 10.03 1.91 -21.91
N VAL A 57 9.39 1.86 -20.74
CA VAL A 57 9.69 2.86 -19.74
C VAL A 57 10.99 2.45 -19.07
N ARG A 58 12.09 3.04 -19.55
CA ARG A 58 13.41 2.95 -18.91
C ARG A 58 13.35 3.68 -17.58
N TRP A 59 12.85 2.98 -16.57
CA TRP A 59 12.82 3.52 -15.22
C TRP A 59 14.14 3.26 -14.51
N THR A 60 14.90 4.33 -14.33
CA THR A 60 15.92 4.37 -13.28
C THR A 60 15.22 4.66 -11.96
N PHE A 61 15.35 3.77 -10.99
CA PHE A 61 14.98 4.07 -9.62
C PHE A 61 15.60 5.42 -9.21
N ARG A 62 14.76 6.40 -8.85
CA ARG A 62 15.30 7.62 -8.24
C ARG A 62 16.07 7.23 -6.99
N PRO A 63 17.30 7.72 -6.78
CA PRO A 63 18.04 7.39 -5.57
C PRO A 63 17.22 7.77 -4.33
N PRO A 64 17.37 7.04 -3.21
CA PRO A 64 16.79 7.42 -1.93
C PRO A 64 17.03 8.91 -1.61
N LEU A 65 16.08 9.54 -0.94
CA LEU A 65 16.24 10.93 -0.54
C LEU A 65 17.31 11.05 0.54
N GLU A 66 18.40 11.76 0.21
CA GLU A 66 19.50 12.04 1.14
C GLU A 66 19.02 12.80 2.38
N PRO A 67 19.60 12.54 3.57
CA PRO A 67 19.24 13.24 4.81
C PRO A 67 19.25 14.77 4.70
N SER A 68 20.22 15.34 3.98
CA SER A 68 20.38 16.79 3.80
C SER A 68 19.28 17.44 2.95
N ALA A 69 18.57 16.66 2.14
CA ALA A 69 17.48 17.15 1.29
C ALA A 69 16.11 17.12 2.01
N ARG A 70 16.07 16.70 3.27
CA ARG A 70 14.83 16.57 4.06
C ARG A 70 14.48 17.87 4.77
N ILE A 71 13.22 17.98 5.16
CA ILE A 71 12.67 19.18 5.79
C ILE A 71 13.34 19.40 7.15
N PRO A 72 14.01 20.54 7.38
CA PRO A 72 14.61 20.85 8.67
C PRO A 72 13.59 20.79 9.80
N GLY A 73 13.96 20.19 10.92
CA GLY A 73 13.10 20.06 12.11
C GLY A 73 12.22 18.81 12.14
N ALA A 74 12.15 18.03 11.05
CA ALA A 74 11.59 16.68 11.07
C ALA A 74 12.66 15.64 11.46
N PRO A 75 12.26 14.52 12.11
CA PRO A 75 13.12 13.35 12.29
C PRO A 75 13.65 12.83 10.96
N VAL A 76 14.83 12.23 11.01
CA VAL A 76 15.50 11.66 9.84
C VAL A 76 15.30 10.15 9.88
N LEU A 77 14.57 9.60 8.91
CA LEU A 77 14.32 8.16 8.78
C LEU A 77 15.00 7.56 7.55
N THR A 78 15.67 6.43 7.65
CA THR A 78 16.17 5.68 6.46
C THR A 78 15.36 4.41 6.29
N ALA A 79 15.25 3.92 5.05
CA ALA A 79 14.54 2.68 4.75
C ALA A 79 15.44 1.72 3.98
N SER A 80 15.40 0.45 4.34
CA SER A 80 16.08 -0.64 3.63
C SER A 80 15.14 -1.83 3.44
N MET A 81 15.44 -2.61 2.41
CA MET A 81 14.74 -3.85 2.07
C MET A 81 15.76 -4.98 2.07
N GLU A 82 15.34 -6.16 2.50
CA GLU A 82 16.11 -7.40 2.48
C GLU A 82 15.19 -8.53 1.99
N CYS A 83 15.72 -9.39 1.13
CA CYS A 83 15.03 -10.59 0.68
C CYS A 83 16.03 -11.69 0.29
N GLY A 84 15.55 -12.91 0.13
CA GLY A 84 16.34 -13.97 -0.50
C GLY A 84 16.64 -13.64 -1.97
N THR A 85 17.68 -14.24 -2.54
CA THR A 85 18.05 -14.00 -3.94
C THR A 85 17.34 -14.93 -4.93
N THR A 86 16.70 -15.98 -4.44
CA THR A 86 16.06 -17.02 -5.26
C THR A 86 14.72 -17.46 -4.69
N VAL A 87 13.77 -17.75 -5.57
CA VAL A 87 12.43 -18.23 -5.23
C VAL A 87 12.10 -19.41 -6.13
N ALA A 88 11.67 -20.54 -5.56
CA ALA A 88 11.23 -21.66 -6.38
C ALA A 88 10.01 -21.26 -7.23
N LEU A 89 9.86 -21.82 -8.43
CA LEU A 89 8.65 -21.62 -9.24
C LEU A 89 7.38 -21.97 -8.44
N GLY A 90 6.49 -20.99 -8.26
CA GLY A 90 5.28 -21.14 -7.44
C GLY A 90 5.52 -21.11 -5.93
N GLY A 91 6.74 -20.77 -5.49
CA GLY A 91 7.09 -20.53 -4.10
C GLY A 91 6.93 -19.07 -3.68
N SER A 92 7.02 -18.85 -2.37
CA SER A 92 6.97 -17.54 -1.73
C SER A 92 8.37 -17.01 -1.41
N ILE A 93 8.51 -15.70 -1.28
CA ILE A 93 9.74 -15.06 -0.79
C ILE A 93 9.48 -14.24 0.46
N HIS A 94 10.32 -14.45 1.46
CA HIS A 94 10.29 -13.64 2.68
C HIS A 94 10.97 -12.29 2.43
N ILE A 95 10.23 -11.23 2.73
CA ILE A 95 10.65 -9.84 2.61
C ILE A 95 10.73 -9.22 3.99
N LYS A 96 11.82 -8.50 4.21
CA LYS A 96 12.03 -7.70 5.40
C LYS A 96 12.24 -6.25 5.00
N ARG A 97 11.39 -5.37 5.53
CA ARG A 97 11.49 -3.92 5.42
C ARG A 97 11.92 -3.36 6.74
N ARG A 98 12.94 -2.50 6.75
CA ARG A 98 13.47 -1.88 7.95
C ARG A 98 13.50 -0.37 7.79
N VAL A 99 12.99 0.35 8.79
CA VAL A 99 13.08 1.81 8.88
C VAL A 99 13.86 2.17 10.13
N VAL A 100 14.89 2.99 9.99
CA VAL A 100 15.77 3.39 11.09
C VAL A 100 15.58 4.86 11.40
N TYR A 101 15.47 5.18 12.69
CA TYR A 101 15.52 6.57 13.14
C TYR A 101 16.97 7.03 13.30
N GLU A 102 17.44 7.83 12.34
CA GLU A 102 18.79 8.38 12.31
C GLU A 102 18.91 9.58 13.26
N ALA A 103 19.35 9.30 14.48
CA ALA A 103 19.64 10.34 15.45
C ALA A 103 20.81 9.95 16.36
N PRO A 104 21.60 10.93 16.86
CA PRO A 104 22.63 10.67 17.86
C PRO A 104 22.05 10.02 19.12
N PRO A 105 22.81 9.15 19.81
CA PRO A 105 22.41 8.62 21.11
C PRO A 105 22.03 9.73 22.09
N GLY A 106 20.92 9.55 22.81
CA GLY A 106 20.38 10.56 23.73
C GLY A 106 19.48 11.62 23.08
N SER A 107 19.25 11.55 21.77
CA SER A 107 18.18 12.33 21.12
C SER A 107 16.81 11.86 21.61
N PRO A 108 15.78 12.73 21.61
CA PRO A 108 14.43 12.33 21.97
C PRO A 108 13.93 11.20 21.06
N ALA A 109 13.18 10.27 21.66
CA ALA A 109 12.38 9.31 20.91
C ALA A 109 11.37 10.03 20.01
N ILE A 110 10.85 9.32 19.03
CA ILE A 110 9.76 9.76 18.17
C ILE A 110 8.62 8.76 18.25
N THR A 111 7.39 9.22 18.06
CA THR A 111 6.22 8.36 17.84
C THR A 111 5.53 8.76 16.55
N LEU A 112 5.20 7.78 15.71
CA LEU A 112 4.64 8.01 14.38
C LEU A 112 3.44 7.10 14.11
N HIS A 113 2.55 7.57 13.23
CA HIS A 113 1.42 6.77 12.75
C HIS A 113 1.94 5.75 11.72
N SER A 114 2.05 4.49 12.14
CA SER A 114 2.77 3.42 11.48
C SER A 114 1.94 2.58 10.51
N PHE A 115 0.62 2.81 10.39
CA PHE A 115 -0.23 2.02 9.49
C PHE A 115 0.28 2.01 8.03
N TRP A 116 0.81 3.14 7.58
CA TRP A 116 1.30 3.35 6.21
C TRP A 116 2.63 2.63 5.88
N MET A 117 3.25 1.92 6.83
CA MET A 117 4.38 1.04 6.48
C MET A 117 3.98 -0.10 5.58
N SER A 118 2.72 -0.50 5.57
CA SER A 118 2.26 -1.65 4.79
C SER A 118 2.23 -1.34 3.29
N GLY A 119 1.99 -0.09 2.91
CA GLY A 119 1.85 0.34 1.52
C GLY A 119 3.15 0.76 0.83
N GLY A 120 3.00 1.20 -0.42
CA GLY A 120 4.04 1.92 -1.17
C GLY A 120 5.21 1.05 -1.65
N THR A 121 4.95 -0.16 -2.12
CA THR A 121 5.95 -1.01 -2.77
C THR A 121 5.72 -1.09 -4.26
N MET A 122 6.77 -1.48 -4.99
CA MET A 122 6.68 -1.73 -6.41
C MET A 122 7.51 -2.96 -6.78
N LEU A 123 6.88 -3.87 -7.53
CA LEU A 123 7.49 -5.05 -8.09
C LEU A 123 7.62 -4.89 -9.60
N TYR A 124 8.79 -5.24 -10.12
CA TYR A 124 9.05 -5.24 -11.55
C TYR A 124 9.38 -6.64 -12.04
N HIS A 125 9.07 -6.90 -13.30
CA HIS A 125 9.39 -8.14 -14.00
C HIS A 125 10.35 -7.86 -15.14
N ARG A 126 11.46 -8.62 -15.21
CA ARG A 126 12.34 -8.65 -16.38
C ARG A 126 12.17 -9.97 -17.13
N ARG A 127 11.72 -9.91 -18.38
CA ARG A 127 11.68 -11.07 -19.29
C ARG A 127 12.15 -10.68 -20.68
N GLY A 128 13.10 -11.44 -21.24
CA GLY A 128 13.65 -11.18 -22.57
C GLY A 128 14.34 -9.81 -22.71
N GLY A 129 14.85 -9.24 -21.61
CA GLY A 129 15.49 -7.93 -21.59
C GLY A 129 14.58 -6.72 -21.39
N LYS A 130 13.24 -6.90 -21.45
CA LYS A 130 12.25 -5.85 -21.23
C LYS A 130 11.80 -5.80 -19.77
N TRP A 131 11.58 -4.59 -19.25
CA TRP A 131 11.08 -4.32 -17.90
C TRP A 131 9.59 -4.00 -17.94
N ARG A 132 8.80 -4.56 -17.01
CA ARG A 132 7.39 -4.23 -16.82
C ARG A 132 7.08 -4.08 -15.33
N GLU A 133 6.27 -3.08 -15.00
CA GLU A 133 5.65 -3.01 -13.67
C GLU A 133 4.65 -4.14 -13.53
N VAL A 134 4.63 -4.79 -12.37
CA VAL A 134 3.58 -5.72 -12.00
C VAL A 134 2.47 -4.89 -11.35
N PRO A 135 1.32 -4.71 -12.02
CA PRO A 135 0.23 -3.94 -11.43
C PRO A 135 -0.23 -4.61 -10.13
N PHE A 136 -0.32 -3.82 -9.07
CA PHE A 136 -0.89 -4.27 -7.81
C PHE A 136 -2.42 -4.33 -7.95
N ASP A 137 -2.97 -5.54 -7.97
CA ASP A 137 -4.41 -5.76 -8.01
C ASP A 137 -4.95 -5.85 -6.57
N GLY A 138 -5.00 -4.70 -5.90
CA GLY A 138 -5.42 -4.64 -4.50
C GLY A 138 -5.86 -3.26 -4.04
N CYS A 139 -7.16 -3.03 -3.95
CA CYS A 139 -7.79 -2.55 -2.71
C CYS A 139 -9.32 -2.65 -2.81
N CYS A 140 -9.94 -3.10 -1.72
CA CYS A 140 -11.38 -3.03 -1.54
C CYS A 140 -11.75 -1.60 -1.11
N TRP A 141 -12.30 -0.80 -2.01
CA TRP A 141 -12.90 0.48 -1.65
C TRP A 141 -14.24 0.23 -0.96
N GLY A 142 -14.30 0.48 0.35
CA GLY A 142 -15.53 0.47 1.14
C GLY A 142 -15.97 1.89 1.48
N ILE A 143 -17.29 2.14 1.49
CA ILE A 143 -17.87 3.35 2.09
C ILE A 143 -18.12 3.03 3.56
N TRP A 144 -17.40 3.70 4.45
CA TRP A 144 -17.53 3.58 5.89
C TRP A 144 -18.13 4.88 6.42
N ASP A 145 -19.40 4.84 6.82
CA ASP A 145 -20.17 6.02 7.27
C ASP A 145 -20.13 6.21 8.80
N ASP A 146 -19.44 5.33 9.51
CA ASP A 146 -19.32 5.39 10.98
C ASP A 146 -18.42 6.56 11.42
N PRO A 147 -18.67 7.15 12.60
CA PRO A 147 -17.90 8.29 13.09
C PRO A 147 -16.43 7.94 13.36
N ASP A 148 -15.57 8.94 13.27
CA ASP A 148 -14.16 8.83 13.60
C ASP A 148 -13.94 8.31 15.03
N MET A 149 -12.90 7.50 15.19
CA MET A 149 -12.55 6.85 16.44
C MET A 149 -11.41 7.60 17.13
N GLU A 150 -11.65 8.02 18.36
CA GLU A 150 -10.58 8.51 19.23
C GLU A 150 -9.74 7.33 19.74
N VAL A 151 -8.43 7.42 19.55
CA VAL A 151 -7.47 6.39 19.94
C VAL A 151 -6.32 7.01 20.73
N ASN A 152 -5.79 6.25 21.69
CA ASN A 152 -4.62 6.66 22.46
C ASN A 152 -3.33 6.24 21.73
N VAL A 153 -2.46 7.21 21.47
CA VAL A 153 -1.22 7.03 20.69
C VAL A 153 -0.26 6.04 21.35
N SER A 154 -0.18 6.02 22.69
CA SER A 154 0.74 5.11 23.39
C SER A 154 0.30 3.65 23.38
N GLN A 155 -1.01 3.40 23.23
CA GLN A 155 -1.61 2.07 23.38
C GLN A 155 -2.03 1.43 22.06
N HIS A 156 -2.35 2.23 21.05
CA HIS A 156 -2.91 1.74 19.80
C HIS A 156 -1.83 1.18 18.87
N GLU A 157 -2.16 0.09 18.16
CA GLU A 157 -1.19 -0.67 17.33
C GLU A 157 -0.73 0.07 16.07
N CYS A 158 -1.55 1.01 15.57
CA CYS A 158 -1.20 1.88 14.45
C CYS A 158 -0.17 2.96 14.80
N PHE A 159 0.39 2.97 16.00
CA PHE A 159 1.43 3.91 16.40
C PHE A 159 2.67 3.18 16.90
N THR A 160 3.84 3.66 16.45
CA THR A 160 5.13 3.08 16.78
C THR A 160 6.04 4.16 17.33
N SER A 161 6.67 3.89 18.47
CA SER A 161 7.72 4.74 19.03
C SER A 161 9.09 4.18 18.70
N LEU A 162 10.06 5.04 18.41
CA LEU A 162 11.44 4.69 18.11
C LEU A 162 12.41 5.57 18.91
N GLU A 163 13.34 4.92 19.59
CA GLU A 163 14.51 5.56 20.18
C GLU A 163 15.54 5.91 19.11
N ALA A 164 16.46 6.83 19.43
CA ALA A 164 17.54 7.20 18.53
C ALA A 164 18.38 5.98 18.10
N GLY A 165 18.45 5.72 16.79
CA GLY A 165 19.12 4.55 16.21
C GLY A 165 18.29 3.26 16.22
N GLU A 166 17.10 3.26 16.82
CA GLU A 166 16.18 2.13 16.80
C GLU A 166 15.62 1.92 15.39
N ALA A 167 15.29 0.66 15.09
CA ALA A 167 14.66 0.32 13.84
C ALA A 167 13.33 -0.39 14.02
N TRP A 168 12.38 0.08 13.24
CA TRP A 168 11.10 -0.57 13.05
C TRP A 168 11.18 -1.51 11.86
N THR A 169 10.78 -2.77 12.08
CA THR A 169 10.90 -3.84 11.08
C THR A 169 9.52 -4.41 10.77
N LEU A 170 9.20 -4.50 9.48
CA LEU A 170 8.04 -5.20 8.95
C LEU A 170 8.51 -6.41 8.13
N GLU A 171 7.95 -7.58 8.41
CA GLU A 171 8.28 -8.84 7.74
C GLU A 171 7.00 -9.45 7.16
N TYR A 172 7.06 -9.89 5.90
CA TYR A 172 5.93 -10.50 5.19
C TYR A 172 6.43 -11.45 4.09
N ASN A 173 5.56 -12.32 3.61
CA ASN A 173 5.86 -13.17 2.47
C ASN A 173 5.15 -12.62 1.23
N MET A 174 5.89 -12.48 0.13
CA MET A 174 5.28 -12.31 -1.19
C MET A 174 4.95 -13.68 -1.76
N ASP A 175 3.66 -13.99 -1.86
CA ASP A 175 3.15 -15.27 -2.32
C ASP A 175 2.66 -15.20 -3.79
N PRO A 176 2.75 -16.30 -4.55
CA PRO A 176 2.18 -16.41 -5.88
C PRO A 176 0.70 -16.78 -5.79
N THR A 177 -0.21 -15.80 -5.88
CA THR A 177 -1.67 -16.03 -5.87
C THR A 177 -2.41 -15.13 -6.87
N ASP A 178 -3.73 -15.31 -7.07
CA ASP A 178 -4.57 -14.41 -7.91
C ASP A 178 -4.61 -12.97 -7.41
N VAL A 179 -4.30 -12.75 -6.13
CA VAL A 179 -4.22 -11.45 -5.44
C VAL A 179 -2.80 -11.17 -4.95
N GLY A 180 -1.83 -12.00 -5.39
CA GLY A 180 -0.46 -12.01 -4.87
C GLY A 180 0.43 -10.98 -5.57
N GLU A 181 1.49 -10.58 -4.88
CA GLU A 181 2.45 -9.62 -5.43
C GLU A 181 3.27 -10.24 -6.59
N ILE A 182 3.51 -11.56 -6.59
CA ILE A 182 4.19 -12.24 -7.71
C ILE A 182 3.15 -12.62 -8.78
N PRO A 183 3.27 -12.09 -10.02
CA PRO A 183 2.25 -12.29 -11.06
C PRO A 183 2.18 -13.74 -11.54
N ARG A 184 1.08 -14.10 -12.21
CA ARG A 184 0.94 -15.40 -12.87
C ARG A 184 1.77 -15.46 -14.16
N GLY A 185 2.22 -16.66 -14.52
CA GLY A 185 2.94 -16.90 -15.78
C GLY A 185 4.45 -16.62 -15.71
N VAL A 186 5.01 -16.54 -14.51
CA VAL A 186 6.47 -16.47 -14.30
C VAL A 186 7.15 -17.75 -14.78
N ALA A 187 8.34 -17.59 -15.33
CA ALA A 187 9.20 -18.67 -15.79
C ALA A 187 10.50 -18.73 -14.99
N VAL A 188 11.11 -19.92 -14.96
CA VAL A 188 12.48 -20.07 -14.41
C VAL A 188 13.44 -19.13 -15.16
N GLY A 189 14.24 -18.40 -14.39
CA GLY A 189 15.15 -17.36 -14.88
C GLY A 189 14.56 -15.96 -14.93
N ASP A 190 13.26 -15.77 -14.65
CA ASP A 190 12.69 -14.44 -14.51
C ASP A 190 13.27 -13.73 -13.28
N VAL A 191 13.57 -12.43 -13.45
CA VAL A 191 14.21 -11.59 -12.43
C VAL A 191 13.27 -10.48 -11.99
N PHE A 192 13.17 -10.29 -10.67
CA PHE A 192 12.25 -9.35 -10.04
C PHE A 192 12.97 -8.40 -9.09
N PRO A 193 13.17 -7.14 -9.49
CA PRO A 193 13.47 -6.05 -8.57
C PRO A 193 12.24 -5.66 -7.77
N TYR A 194 12.46 -5.46 -6.48
CA TYR A 194 11.46 -5.06 -5.54
C TYR A 194 11.96 -3.92 -4.67
N ARG A 195 11.12 -2.91 -4.46
CA ARG A 195 11.50 -1.67 -3.78
C ARG A 195 10.37 -1.11 -2.95
N TYR A 196 10.71 -0.53 -1.80
CA TYR A 196 9.85 0.39 -1.09
C TYR A 196 10.01 1.81 -1.65
N LEU A 197 8.90 2.45 -2.01
CA LEU A 197 8.85 3.77 -2.66
C LEU A 197 8.95 4.95 -1.69
N GLY A 198 8.95 4.66 -0.38
CA GLY A 198 8.85 5.70 0.63
C GLY A 198 7.41 6.09 0.88
N THR A 199 7.21 6.91 1.90
CA THR A 199 5.92 7.51 2.21
C THR A 199 6.11 8.82 2.97
N GLU A 200 5.14 9.69 2.84
CA GLU A 200 4.98 10.84 3.73
C GLU A 200 4.07 10.40 4.88
N MET A 201 4.56 10.59 6.12
CA MET A 201 3.77 10.32 7.32
C MET A 201 2.78 11.44 7.57
N ASP A 202 1.54 11.08 7.81
CA ASP A 202 0.45 11.98 8.13
C ASP A 202 0.53 12.51 9.57
N TRP A 203 1.08 11.73 10.50
CA TRP A 203 1.22 12.13 11.89
C TRP A 203 2.51 11.60 12.54
N TRP A 204 3.15 12.45 13.34
CA TRP A 204 4.28 12.11 14.22
C TRP A 204 4.48 13.15 15.33
N ASP A 205 5.07 12.75 16.45
CA ASP A 205 5.49 13.64 17.54
C ASP A 205 6.83 13.18 18.18
N TRP A 206 7.45 14.08 18.93
CA TRP A 206 8.59 13.81 19.79
C TRP A 206 8.11 13.20 21.11
N GLY A 207 8.79 12.16 21.55
CA GLY A 207 8.44 11.40 22.74
C GLY A 207 8.16 9.94 22.41
N GLY A 208 8.37 9.08 23.39
CA GLY A 208 7.99 7.68 23.33
C GLY A 208 6.59 7.47 23.91
N LYS A 209 6.23 6.20 24.10
CA LYS A 209 4.93 5.82 24.66
C LYS A 209 4.66 6.43 26.04
N LYS A 210 5.69 6.68 26.85
CA LYS A 210 5.51 7.25 28.20
C LYS A 210 5.10 8.72 28.12
N GLU A 211 5.75 9.49 27.26
CA GLU A 211 5.44 10.90 27.03
C GLU A 211 4.06 11.08 26.38
N HIS A 212 3.64 10.10 25.57
CA HIS A 212 2.34 10.09 24.89
C HIS A 212 1.24 9.31 25.64
N ALA A 213 1.40 9.06 26.94
CA ALA A 213 0.41 8.29 27.73
C ALA A 213 -1.01 8.90 27.67
N GLU A 214 -1.10 10.23 27.62
CA GLU A 214 -2.36 10.98 27.57
C GLU A 214 -2.63 11.61 26.19
N THR A 215 -1.84 11.25 25.16
CA THR A 215 -2.04 11.77 23.81
C THR A 215 -3.09 10.95 23.08
N THR A 216 -4.16 11.61 22.66
CA THR A 216 -5.19 11.02 21.80
C THR A 216 -5.23 11.72 20.44
N VAL A 217 -5.63 10.95 19.42
CA VAL A 217 -5.89 11.43 18.07
C VAL A 217 -7.13 10.74 17.53
N LYS A 218 -7.72 11.24 16.45
CA LYS A 218 -8.81 10.55 15.75
C LYS A 218 -8.33 9.90 14.47
N LEU A 219 -8.72 8.64 14.30
CA LEU A 219 -8.62 7.89 13.06
C LEU A 219 -10.03 7.74 12.45
N PRO A 220 -10.17 7.51 11.14
CA PRO A 220 -11.46 7.19 10.57
C PRO A 220 -12.01 5.90 11.17
N SER A 221 -13.32 5.67 11.04
CA SER A 221 -14.00 4.49 11.62
C SER A 221 -13.42 3.14 11.20
N PHE A 222 -12.83 3.04 10.01
CA PHE A 222 -12.17 1.83 9.53
C PHE A 222 -10.71 1.70 10.01
N ILE A 223 -10.21 2.65 10.83
CA ILE A 223 -8.90 2.74 11.49
C ILE A 223 -7.70 2.84 10.52
N SER A 224 -7.75 2.12 9.42
CA SER A 224 -6.74 1.98 8.36
C SER A 224 -6.63 3.22 7.44
N GLY A 225 -6.83 4.42 7.97
CA GLY A 225 -6.72 5.68 7.23
C GLY A 225 -5.89 6.71 7.97
N ARG A 226 -5.81 7.92 7.41
CA ARG A 226 -5.00 9.00 7.99
C ARG A 226 -5.59 9.52 9.31
N VAL A 227 -4.76 10.06 10.19
CA VAL A 227 -5.20 10.86 11.32
C VAL A 227 -6.02 12.05 10.80
N VAL A 228 -7.26 12.16 11.29
CA VAL A 228 -8.21 13.20 10.89
C VAL A 228 -8.29 14.34 11.90
N ASP A 229 -7.86 14.10 13.14
CA ASP A 229 -7.81 15.10 14.21
C ASP A 229 -6.58 14.84 15.10
N PRO A 230 -5.55 15.72 15.08
CA PRO A 230 -5.43 16.91 14.22
C PRO A 230 -5.09 16.53 12.76
N TRP A 231 -5.83 17.08 11.79
CA TRP A 231 -5.70 16.74 10.36
C TRP A 231 -4.36 17.13 9.73
N ASP A 232 -3.69 18.18 10.22
CA ASP A 232 -2.41 18.69 9.70
C ASP A 232 -1.23 18.44 10.66
N ASN A 233 -1.41 17.51 11.61
CA ASN A 233 -0.46 17.26 12.69
C ASN A 233 -0.01 18.55 13.42
N ASN A 234 -0.95 19.46 13.67
CA ASN A 234 -0.74 20.76 14.31
C ASN A 234 0.32 21.63 13.59
N GLY A 235 0.38 21.56 12.25
CA GLY A 235 1.32 22.31 11.41
C GLY A 235 2.78 21.84 11.49
N ARG A 236 3.03 20.64 12.04
CA ARG A 236 4.39 20.09 12.18
C ARG A 236 5.03 19.81 10.81
N PRO A 237 6.37 19.91 10.67
CA PRO A 237 7.06 19.54 9.45
C PRO A 237 6.70 18.12 8.99
N LYS A 238 6.54 17.94 7.67
CA LYS A 238 6.24 16.61 7.11
C LYS A 238 7.41 15.67 7.35
N LEU A 239 7.12 14.51 7.92
CA LEU A 239 8.08 13.43 8.10
C LEU A 239 8.02 12.51 6.89
N VAL A 240 9.17 12.30 6.25
CA VAL A 240 9.27 11.48 5.04
C VAL A 240 10.13 10.27 5.35
N ILE A 241 9.61 9.08 5.06
CA ILE A 241 10.43 7.89 4.89
C ILE A 241 10.83 7.83 3.42
N PRO A 242 12.13 7.87 3.10
CA PRO A 242 12.59 7.80 1.72
C PRO A 242 12.29 6.43 1.11
N ALA A 243 12.34 6.36 -0.21
CA ALA A 243 12.42 5.09 -0.91
C ALA A 243 13.68 4.31 -0.47
N SER A 244 13.60 2.98 -0.38
CA SER A 244 14.75 2.11 -0.11
C SER A 244 15.62 1.94 -1.35
N ASP A 245 16.74 1.26 -1.27
CA ASP A 245 17.30 0.63 -2.47
C ASP A 245 16.41 -0.53 -2.96
N ALA A 246 16.58 -0.94 -4.22
CA ALA A 246 15.89 -2.12 -4.74
C ALA A 246 16.65 -3.39 -4.35
N VAL A 247 15.91 -4.41 -3.94
CA VAL A 247 16.40 -5.79 -3.81
C VAL A 247 15.98 -6.59 -5.03
N GLU A 248 16.67 -7.69 -5.31
CA GLU A 248 16.40 -8.52 -6.50
C GLU A 248 16.33 -9.99 -6.12
N PHE A 249 15.36 -10.70 -6.71
CA PHE A 249 15.27 -12.15 -6.64
C PHE A 249 15.00 -12.78 -8.01
N THR A 250 15.39 -14.05 -8.16
CA THR A 250 15.24 -14.81 -9.41
C THR A 250 14.39 -16.06 -9.20
N ILE A 251 13.55 -16.41 -10.17
CA ILE A 251 12.77 -17.65 -10.15
C ILE A 251 13.66 -18.85 -10.54
N VAL A 252 13.70 -19.89 -9.72
CA VAL A 252 14.50 -21.12 -9.89
C VAL A 252 13.68 -22.39 -9.93
#